data_AF-A0A8T4K8J4-F1
#
_entry.id   AF-A0A8T4K8J4-F1
#
_cell.length_a   1.000
_cell.length_b   1.000
_cell.length_c   1.000
_cell.angle_alpha   90.00
_cell.angle_beta   90.00
_cell.angle_gamma   90.00
#
_symmetry.space_group_name_H-M   'P 1'
#
loop_
_entity.id
_entity.type
_entity.pdbx_description
1 polymer ?
#
loop_
_entity_poly.entity_id
_entity_poly.type
_entity_poly.pdbx_seq_one_letter_code
_entity_poly.pdbx_strand_id
1 'polypeptide(L)'
;MYDYPLFQEKPLIPTRDAQHEMDELSLDLWRVKEILEQGYDCSGSKRSKNIIEKCLFRKNKEMRVVAALVEFNQGEFWRIIHVGKTGGH
;
A
#
# COMPACT_ATOMS: atom_id res chain seq x y z
N MET A 1 -6.96 10.54 18.06
CA MET A 1 -5.99 10.95 17.01
C MET A 1 -5.54 9.67 16.34
N TYR A 2 -5.88 9.44 15.08
CA TYR A 2 -5.40 8.26 14.36
C TYR A 2 -3.95 8.52 13.98
N ASP A 3 -3.03 7.77 14.58
CA ASP A 3 -1.60 7.85 14.26
C ASP A 3 -1.36 6.99 13.01
N TYR A 4 -1.26 7.65 11.85
CA TYR A 4 -1.00 6.98 10.58
C TYR A 4 0.51 6.75 10.42
N PRO A 5 0.97 5.51 10.14
CA PRO A 5 2.39 5.28 9.94
C PRO A 5 2.90 6.06 8.73
N LEU A 6 4.14 6.56 8.86
CA LEU A 6 4.81 7.30 7.79
C LEU A 6 5.58 6.36 6.87
N PHE A 7 5.46 6.60 5.57
CA PHE A 7 6.28 6.01 4.51
C PHE A 7 6.91 7.15 3.70
N GLN A 8 8.25 7.17 3.59
CA GLN A 8 9.00 8.28 2.99
C GLN A 8 8.58 9.65 3.57
N GLU A 9 8.49 9.72 4.90
CA GLU A 9 8.10 10.91 5.68
C GLU A 9 6.67 11.41 5.42
N LYS A 10 5.83 10.62 4.75
CA LYS A 10 4.46 10.97 4.39
C LYS A 10 3.46 9.96 4.99
N PRO A 11 2.31 10.41 5.49
CA PRO A 11 1.33 9.51 6.10
C PRO A 11 0.73 8.54 5.10
N LEU A 12 0.48 7.31 5.55
CA LEU A 12 -0.29 6.31 4.80
C LEU A 12 -1.78 6.43 5.15
N ILE A 13 -2.61 6.71 4.15
CA ILE A 13 -4.05 6.87 4.33
C ILE A 13 -4.78 5.91 3.39
N PRO A 14 -5.55 4.94 3.91
CA PRO A 14 -6.30 4.02 3.07
C PRO A 14 -7.55 4.67 2.48
N THR A 15 -7.93 4.24 1.27
CA THR A 15 -9.31 4.42 0.80
C THR A 15 -10.26 3.53 1.62
N ARG A 16 -11.56 3.80 1.52
CA ARG A 16 -12.57 2.92 2.13
C ARG A 16 -12.45 1.49 1.62
N ASP A 17 -12.19 1.31 0.33
CA ASP A 17 -12.06 -0.01 -0.29
C ASP A 17 -10.78 -0.71 0.19
N ALA A 18 -9.65 0.00 0.21
CA ALA A 18 -8.39 -0.55 0.74
C ALA A 18 -8.49 -0.90 2.23
N GLN A 19 -9.21 -0.11 3.02
CA GLN A 19 -9.49 -0.45 4.43
C GLN A 19 -10.28 -1.75 4.53
N HIS A 20 -11.31 -1.93 3.70
CA HIS A 20 -12.10 -3.17 3.67
C HIS A 20 -11.22 -4.37 3.31
N GLU A 21 -10.39 -4.26 2.27
CA GLU A 21 -9.47 -5.31 1.86
C GLU A 21 -8.46 -5.66 2.96
N MET A 22 -7.93 -4.65 3.65
CA MET A 22 -7.07 -4.84 4.81
C MET A 22 -7.78 -5.61 5.93
N ASP A 23 -9.02 -5.25 6.24
CA ASP A 23 -9.82 -5.91 7.28
C ASP A 23 -10.08 -7.38 6.92
N GLU A 24 -10.45 -7.69 5.68
CA GLU A 24 -10.62 -9.06 5.16
C GLU A 24 -9.34 -9.89 5.24
N LEU A 25 -8.19 -9.23 5.05
CA LEU A 25 -6.87 -9.87 5.08
C LEU A 25 -6.24 -9.85 6.48
N SER A 26 -6.92 -9.27 7.48
CA SER A 26 -6.40 -9.04 8.83
C SER A 26 -5.03 -8.34 8.82
N LEU A 27 -4.91 -7.29 8.00
CA LEU A 27 -3.72 -6.45 7.87
C LEU A 27 -3.96 -5.08 8.49
N ASP A 28 -2.91 -4.53 9.09
CA ASP A 28 -2.88 -3.15 9.55
C ASP A 28 -1.98 -2.28 8.66
N LEU A 29 -1.99 -0.97 8.90
CA LEU A 29 -1.17 -0.03 8.12
C LEU A 29 0.33 -0.21 8.34
N TRP A 30 0.75 -0.79 9.48
CA TRP A 30 2.15 -1.13 9.72
C TRP A 30 2.62 -2.25 8.80
N ARG A 31 1.76 -3.24 8.58
CA ARG A 31 2.02 -4.32 7.65
C ARG A 31 2.01 -3.83 6.20
N VAL A 32 1.13 -2.90 5.85
CA VAL A 32 1.16 -2.21 4.55
C VAL A 32 2.47 -1.44 4.36
N LYS A 33 2.90 -0.68 5.37
CA LYS A 33 4.19 0.03 5.36
C LYS A 33 5.36 -0.92 5.11
N GLU A 34 5.40 -2.07 5.80
CA GLU A 34 6.45 -3.07 5.61
C GLU A 34 6.52 -3.57 4.16
N ILE A 35 5.37 -3.79 3.51
CA ILE A 35 5.31 -4.18 2.10
C ILE A 35 5.84 -3.06 1.20
N LEU A 36 5.53 -1.80 1.49
CA LEU A 36 6.03 -0.67 0.72
C LEU A 36 7.55 -0.48 0.86
N GLU A 37 8.11 -0.72 2.05
CA GLU A 37 9.54 -0.56 2.34
C GLU A 37 10.39 -1.74 1.85
N GLN A 38 9.92 -2.97 2.05
CA GLN A 38 10.71 -4.19 1.79
C GLN A 38 10.28 -4.93 0.52
N GLY A 39 9.11 -4.58 -0.04
CA GLY A 39 8.58 -5.23 -1.22
C GLY A 39 9.34 -4.89 -2.49
N TYR A 40 9.30 -5.84 -3.43
CA TYR A 40 9.83 -5.63 -4.77
C TYR A 40 8.77 -4.92 -5.63
N ASP A 41 9.20 -4.21 -6.68
CA ASP A 41 8.29 -3.61 -7.65
C ASP A 41 7.64 -4.73 -8.48
N CYS A 42 6.33 -4.90 -8.33
CA CYS A 42 5.54 -5.88 -9.07
C CYS A 42 4.60 -5.23 -10.09
N SER A 43 4.83 -3.96 -10.44
CA SER A 43 4.02 -3.27 -11.44
C SER A 43 4.09 -3.98 -12.80
N GLY A 44 2.97 -4.53 -13.24
CA GLY A 44 2.86 -5.21 -14.54
C GLY A 44 2.93 -4.27 -15.76
N SER A 45 2.94 -2.95 -15.55
CA SER A 45 3.02 -1.94 -16.60
C SER A 45 3.58 -0.62 -16.08
N LYS A 46 3.96 0.29 -16.99
CA LYS A 46 4.36 1.65 -16.64
C LYS A 46 3.19 2.38 -15.95
N ARG A 47 3.25 2.48 -14.62
CA ARG A 47 2.36 3.32 -13.84
C ARG A 47 2.74 4.80 -13.99
N SER A 48 1.79 5.69 -13.71
CA SER A 48 2.08 7.12 -13.57
C SER A 48 3.16 7.33 -12.51
N LYS A 49 4.00 8.37 -12.65
CA LYS A 49 5.15 8.65 -11.77
C LYS A 49 4.81 8.68 -10.26
N ASN A 50 3.55 8.88 -9.92
CA ASN A 50 3.08 9.03 -8.55
C ASN A 50 2.40 7.76 -7.99
N ILE A 51 2.40 6.65 -8.72
CA ILE A 51 1.80 5.38 -8.27
C ILE A 51 2.91 4.37 -8.09
N ILE A 52 2.97 3.75 -6.92
CA ILE A 52 3.86 2.64 -6.60
C ILE A 52 3.06 1.38 -6.35
N GLU A 53 3.63 0.26 -6.76
CA GLU A 53 3.05 -1.06 -6.61
C GLU A 53 4.12 -1.99 -6.07
N LYS A 54 3.89 -2.51 -4.85
CA LYS A 54 4.87 -3.33 -4.14
C LYS A 54 4.27 -4.66 -3.76
N CYS A 55 5.05 -5.72 -3.96
CA CYS A 55 4.69 -7.06 -3.55
C CYS A 55 5.70 -7.60 -2.54
N LEU A 56 5.21 -8.36 -1.55
CA LEU A 56 6.04 -9.03 -0.57
C LEU A 56 5.56 -10.47 -0.39
N PHE A 57 6.48 -11.41 -0.63
CA PHE A 57 6.25 -12.83 -0.41
C PHE A 57 6.57 -13.19 1.05
N ARG A 58 5.59 -13.69 1.80
CA ARG A 58 5.79 -14.14 3.18
C ARG A 58 4.91 -15.35 3.49
N LYS A 59 5.49 -16.39 4.09
CA LYS A 59 4.77 -17.62 4.49
C LYS A 59 3.92 -18.22 3.36
N ASN A 60 4.51 -18.35 2.17
CA ASN A 60 3.84 -18.89 0.98
C ASN A 60 2.62 -18.10 0.49
N LYS A 61 2.56 -16.80 0.82
CA LYS A 61 1.53 -15.87 0.34
C LYS A 61 2.22 -14.63 -0.18
N GLU A 62 1.82 -14.19 -1.36
CA GLU A 62 2.24 -12.91 -1.90
C GLU A 62 1.19 -11.86 -1.60
N MET A 63 1.63 -10.76 -1.00
CA MET A 63 0.78 -9.60 -0.70
C MET A 63 1.17 -8.46 -1.61
N ARG A 64 0.19 -7.86 -2.27
CA ARG A 64 0.32 -6.72 -3.18
C ARG A 64 -0.29 -5.48 -2.54
N VAL A 65 0.42 -4.36 -2.63
CA VAL A 65 -0.05 -3.04 -2.20
C VAL A 65 0.11 -2.06 -3.36
N VAL A 66 -0.95 -1.31 -3.65
CA VAL A 66 -0.94 -0.20 -4.59
C VAL A 66 -1.16 1.10 -3.81
N ALA A 67 -0.23 2.06 -3.96
CA ALA A 67 -0.34 3.37 -3.34
C ALA A 67 -0.10 4.49 -4.35
N ALA A 68 -0.80 5.60 -4.19
CA ALA A 68 -0.58 6.81 -4.97
C ALA A 68 -0.18 7.97 -4.06
N LEU A 69 0.85 8.72 -4.46
CA LEU A 69 1.22 9.98 -3.85
C LEU A 69 0.18 11.04 -4.24
N VAL A 70 -0.49 11.61 -3.24
CA VAL A 70 -1.52 12.63 -3.39
C VAL A 70 -1.08 13.90 -2.69
N GLU A 71 -1.17 15.02 -3.40
CA GLU A 71 -1.01 16.36 -2.85
C GLU A 71 -2.42 16.92 -2.53
N PHE A 72 -2.64 17.37 -1.30
CA PHE A 72 -3.90 18.01 -0.90
C PHE A 72 -3.63 19.16 0.07
N ASN A 73 -4.21 20.31 -0.24
CA ASN A 73 -3.94 21.58 0.45
C ASN A 73 -2.43 21.93 0.48
N GLN A 74 -1.78 21.72 1.63
CA GLN A 74 -0.36 22.04 1.87
C GLN A 74 0.46 20.81 2.27
N GLY A 75 -0.05 19.60 2.02
CA GLY A 75 0.61 18.36 2.42
C GLY A 75 0.52 17.26 1.38
N GLU A 76 1.46 16.32 1.48
CA GLU A 76 1.53 15.12 0.64
C GLU A 76 1.26 13.89 1.51
N PHE A 77 0.53 12.93 0.96
CA PHE A 77 0.28 11.65 1.61
C PHE A 77 0.24 10.51 0.60
N TRP A 78 0.51 9.29 1.08
CA TRP A 78 0.35 8.08 0.29
C TRP A 78 -1.04 7.53 0.50
N ARG A 79 -1.86 7.64 -0.54
CA ARG A 79 -3.19 7.04 -0.58
C ARG A 79 -3.07 5.56 -0.94
N ILE A 80 -3.42 4.66 -0.01
CA ILE A 80 -3.50 3.23 -0.32
C ILE A 80 -4.77 2.99 -1.14
N ILE A 81 -4.59 2.49 -2.36
CA ILE A 81 -5.67 2.25 -3.33
C ILE A 81 -6.15 0.81 -3.25
N HIS A 82 -5.22 -0.14 -3.09
CA HIS A 82 -5.52 -1.56 -3.08
C HIS A 82 -4.53 -2.34 -2.20
N VAL A 83 -5.04 -3.32 -1.46
CA VAL A 83 -4.29 -4.35 -0.74
C VAL A 83 -4.87 -5.70 -1.10
N GLY A 84 -4.06 -6.61 -1.63
CA GLY A 84 -4.58 -7.88 -2.15
C GLY A 84 -3.60 -9.02 -2.05
N LYS A 85 -4.11 -10.25 -2.16
CA LYS A 85 -3.27 -11.41 -2.46
C LYS A 85 -3.10 -11.50 -3.97
N THR A 86 -1.87 -11.59 -4.45
CA THR A 86 -1.64 -12.06 -5.82
C THR A 86 -1.79 -13.58 -5.79
N GLY A 87 -2.94 -14.05 -6.26
CA GLY A 87 -3.18 -15.46 -6.49
C GLY A 87 -2.23 -15.95 -7.57
N GLY A 88 -1.34 -16.88 -7.21
CA GLY A 88 -0.70 -17.76 -8.17
C GLY A 88 -1.77 -18.45 -8.99
N HIS A 89 -1.53 -18.50 -10.29
CA HIS A 89 -2.15 -19.45 -11.19
C HIS A 89 -1.70 -20.86 -10.85
#